data_AF-A0A060RW86-F1
#
_entry.id   AF-A0A060RW86-F1
#
_cell.length_a   1.000
_cell.length_b   1.000
_cell.length_c   1.000
_cell.angle_alpha   90.00
_cell.angle_beta   90.00
_cell.angle_gamma   90.00
#
_symmetry.space_group_name_H-M   'P 1'
#
loop_
_entity.id
_entity.type
_entity.pdbx_description
1 polymer ?
#
loop_
_entity_poly.entity_id
_entity_poly.type
_entity_poly.pdbx_seq_one_letter_code
_entity_poly.pdbx_strand_id
1 'polypeptide(L)'
;MVANSRIEDLFNLKKKNTDHIDKNDLITILKSLGFNISCQIFDDNKNIYNLDELKDFVDKFQKNYYEKEKIENCLNFLNPKKDIIKKNDLKILLCENGNKFTESEFKKFLIDIPMDVDENICHHDLIEV
;
A
#
# COMPACT_ATOMS: atom_id res chain seq x y z
N MET A 1 -1.23 -2.65 -18.43
CA MET A 1 -1.86 -3.84 -17.82
C MET A 1 -0.85 -4.98 -17.83
N VAL A 2 -0.70 -5.71 -16.73
CA VAL A 2 0.11 -6.93 -16.70
C VAL A 2 -0.53 -7.96 -17.64
N ALA A 3 0.25 -8.58 -18.52
CA ALA A 3 -0.26 -9.61 -19.41
C ALA A 3 -0.62 -10.89 -18.61
N ASN A 4 -1.81 -11.45 -18.83
CA ASN A 4 -2.23 -12.69 -18.17
C ASN A 4 -1.25 -13.85 -18.39
N SER A 5 -0.66 -13.94 -19.59
CA SER A 5 0.39 -14.93 -19.90
C SER A 5 1.61 -14.79 -18.98
N ARG A 6 2.00 -13.56 -18.63
CA ARG A 6 3.13 -13.31 -17.73
C ARG A 6 2.85 -13.79 -16.30
N ILE A 7 1.61 -13.67 -15.84
CA ILE A 7 1.18 -14.14 -14.51
C ILE A 7 1.23 -15.67 -14.48
N GLU A 8 0.71 -16.32 -15.53
CA GLU A 8 0.72 -17.78 -15.68
C GLU A 8 2.13 -18.35 -15.76
N ASP A 9 3.03 -17.72 -16.51
CA ASP A 9 4.44 -18.12 -16.57
C ASP A 9 5.10 -18.08 -15.19
N LEU A 10 4.92 -16.98 -14.45
CA LEU A 10 5.49 -16.82 -13.12
C LEU A 10 4.91 -17.81 -12.11
N PHE A 11 3.62 -18.10 -12.20
CA PHE A 11 2.96 -19.12 -11.38
C PHE A 11 3.52 -20.52 -11.68
N ASN A 12 3.63 -20.88 -12.97
CA ASN A 12 4.16 -22.17 -13.40
C ASN A 12 5.63 -22.37 -13.01
N LEU A 13 6.43 -21.30 -13.00
CA LEU A 13 7.81 -21.35 -12.52
C LEU A 13 7.93 -21.65 -11.02
N LYS A 14 6.93 -21.24 -10.21
CA LYS A 14 6.96 -21.39 -8.75
C LYS A 14 6.25 -22.64 -8.26
N LYS A 15 5.10 -23.00 -8.85
CA LYS A 15 4.30 -24.17 -8.43
C LYS A 15 5.03 -25.50 -8.63
N LYS A 16 6.05 -25.57 -9.50
CA LYS A 16 6.75 -26.83 -9.81
C LYS A 16 5.74 -27.95 -10.17
N ASN A 17 5.68 -29.01 -9.34
CA ASN A 17 4.79 -30.17 -9.50
C ASN A 17 3.49 -30.08 -8.68
N THR A 18 3.24 -28.96 -8.00
CA THR A 18 1.98 -28.70 -7.29
C THR A 18 1.06 -27.82 -8.13
N ASP A 19 -0.21 -27.75 -7.73
CA ASP A 19 -1.21 -26.86 -8.33
C ASP A 19 -1.37 -25.55 -7.55
N HIS A 20 -0.40 -25.24 -6.69
CA HIS A 20 -0.44 -24.10 -5.80
C HIS A 20 0.97 -23.58 -5.49
N ILE A 21 1.05 -22.32 -5.08
CA ILE A 21 2.26 -21.65 -4.58
C ILE A 21 2.11 -21.32 -3.10
N ASP A 22 3.22 -21.18 -2.39
CA ASP A 22 3.18 -20.68 -1.02
C ASP A 22 3.07 -19.14 -0.96
N LYS A 23 2.86 -18.62 0.25
CA LYS A 23 2.75 -17.19 0.53
C LYS A 23 3.99 -16.38 0.13
N ASN A 24 5.19 -16.92 0.33
CA ASN A 24 6.43 -16.23 -0.01
C ASN A 24 6.61 -16.15 -1.52
N ASP A 25 6.23 -17.21 -2.24
CA ASP A 25 6.22 -17.23 -3.69
C ASP A 25 5.17 -16.27 -4.27
N LEU A 26 3.98 -16.19 -3.68
CA LEU A 26 2.97 -15.19 -4.03
C LEU A 26 3.54 -13.76 -3.93
N ILE A 27 4.12 -13.41 -2.77
CA ILE A 27 4.74 -12.10 -2.54
C ILE A 27 5.86 -11.84 -3.57
N THR A 28 6.68 -12.85 -3.87
CA THR A 28 7.78 -12.75 -4.84
C THR A 28 7.28 -12.48 -6.25
N ILE A 29 6.23 -13.18 -6.69
CA ILE A 29 5.62 -12.98 -8.00
C ILE A 29 5.07 -11.57 -8.11
N LEU A 30 4.27 -11.13 -7.12
CA LEU A 30 3.68 -9.80 -7.12
C LEU A 30 4.74 -8.69 -7.11
N LYS A 31 5.84 -8.84 -6.36
CA LYS A 31 6.98 -7.90 -6.41
C LYS A 31 7.65 -7.90 -7.79
N SER A 32 7.81 -9.07 -8.40
CA SER A 32 8.38 -9.20 -9.76
C SER A 32 7.50 -8.58 -10.85
N LEU A 33 6.20 -8.46 -10.59
CA LEU A 33 5.25 -7.72 -11.43
C LEU A 33 5.32 -6.20 -11.22
N GLY A 34 6.15 -5.72 -10.28
CA GLY A 34 6.36 -4.30 -9.99
C GLY A 34 5.45 -3.73 -8.91
N PHE A 35 4.66 -4.55 -8.21
CA PHE A 35 3.80 -4.06 -7.14
C PHE A 35 4.61 -3.78 -5.87
N ASN A 36 4.35 -2.63 -5.25
CA ASN A 36 4.84 -2.35 -3.91
C ASN A 36 3.88 -2.96 -2.89
N ILE A 37 4.38 -3.91 -2.12
CA ILE A 37 3.60 -4.79 -1.24
C ILE A 37 4.02 -4.55 0.20
N SER A 38 3.04 -4.19 1.05
CA SER A 38 3.20 -4.31 2.50
C SER A 38 2.89 -5.74 2.91
N CYS A 39 3.75 -6.37 3.71
CA CYS A 39 3.53 -7.73 4.20
C CYS A 39 2.23 -7.87 5.01
N GLN A 40 1.73 -6.77 5.57
CA GLN A 40 0.48 -6.70 6.33
C GLN A 40 -0.77 -6.97 5.48
N ILE A 41 -0.69 -6.82 4.15
CA ILE A 41 -1.81 -7.11 3.23
C ILE A 41 -2.17 -8.60 3.23
N PHE A 42 -1.25 -9.46 3.68
CA PHE A 42 -1.49 -10.89 3.82
C PHE A 42 -1.56 -11.27 5.31
N ASP A 43 -2.43 -10.64 6.11
CA ASP A 43 -2.63 -11.06 7.51
C ASP A 43 -3.55 -12.29 7.65
N ASP A 44 -3.66 -13.09 6.59
CA ASP A 44 -4.38 -14.34 6.59
C ASP A 44 -3.50 -15.50 7.11
N ASN A 45 -4.11 -16.43 7.86
CA ASN A 45 -3.47 -17.70 8.25
C ASN A 45 -3.28 -18.67 7.07
N LYS A 46 -3.59 -18.22 5.85
CA LYS A 46 -3.48 -18.99 4.63
C LYS A 46 -2.04 -18.94 4.13
N ASN A 47 -1.53 -20.10 3.74
CA ASN A 47 -0.15 -20.25 3.29
C ASN A 47 -0.01 -20.81 1.87
N ILE A 48 -1.13 -21.10 1.20
CA ILE A 48 -1.17 -21.79 -0.08
C ILE A 48 -2.18 -21.07 -0.99
N TYR A 49 -1.79 -20.77 -2.23
CA TYR A 49 -2.58 -20.01 -3.18
C TYR A 49 -2.59 -20.66 -4.56
N ASN A 50 -3.74 -20.65 -5.22
CA ASN A 50 -3.87 -21.13 -6.61
C ASN A 50 -3.71 -19.98 -7.63
N LEU A 51 -3.78 -20.31 -8.92
CA LEU A 51 -3.61 -19.34 -10.00
C LEU A 51 -4.70 -18.26 -10.02
N ASP A 52 -5.95 -18.64 -9.75
CA ASP A 52 -7.08 -17.71 -9.76
C ASP A 52 -6.95 -16.68 -8.64
N GLU A 53 -6.48 -17.12 -7.47
CA GLU A 53 -6.20 -16.25 -6.33
C GLU A 53 -5.04 -15.29 -6.61
N LEU A 54 -3.97 -15.77 -7.26
CA LEU A 54 -2.90 -14.88 -7.72
C LEU A 54 -3.45 -13.82 -8.71
N LYS A 55 -4.32 -14.21 -9.64
CA LYS A 55 -4.94 -13.28 -10.59
C LYS A 55 -5.82 -12.25 -9.87
N ASP A 56 -6.60 -12.67 -8.88
CA ASP A 56 -7.39 -11.78 -8.03
C ASP A 56 -6.51 -10.77 -7.28
N PHE A 57 -5.39 -11.21 -6.68
CA PHE A 57 -4.44 -10.29 -6.07
C PHE A 57 -3.89 -9.27 -7.07
N VAL A 58 -3.48 -9.72 -8.26
CA VAL A 58 -2.98 -8.81 -9.31
C VAL A 58 -4.04 -7.78 -9.71
N ASP A 59 -5.29 -8.19 -9.89
CA ASP A 59 -6.40 -7.27 -10.21
C ASP A 59 -6.64 -6.25 -9.10
N LYS A 60 -6.67 -6.70 -7.83
CA LYS A 60 -6.79 -5.83 -6.65
C LYS A 60 -5.65 -4.82 -6.56
N PHE A 61 -4.40 -5.23 -6.81
CA PHE A 61 -3.26 -4.32 -6.82
C PHE A 61 -3.31 -3.33 -7.99
N GLN A 62 -3.84 -3.71 -9.15
CA GLN A 62 -4.02 -2.80 -10.29
C GLN A 62 -5.14 -1.78 -10.07
N LYS A 63 -6.19 -2.17 -9.33
CA LYS A 63 -7.34 -1.31 -9.00
C LYS A 63 -7.12 -0.47 -7.75
N ASN A 64 -5.90 -0.42 -7.21
CA ASN A 64 -5.58 0.28 -5.95
C ASN A 64 -6.47 -0.15 -4.77
N TYR A 65 -6.96 -1.39 -4.76
CA TYR A 65 -7.89 -1.88 -3.73
C TYR A 65 -7.33 -1.73 -2.29
N TYR A 66 -6.01 -1.88 -2.14
CA TYR A 66 -5.31 -1.78 -0.85
C TYR A 66 -4.74 -0.39 -0.56
N GLU A 67 -5.11 0.65 -1.32
CA GLU A 67 -4.54 1.99 -1.15
C GLU A 67 -4.85 2.56 0.23
N LYS A 68 -6.11 2.47 0.67
CA LYS A 68 -6.56 2.89 2.01
C LYS A 68 -5.72 2.23 3.12
N GLU A 69 -5.63 0.90 3.08
CA GLU A 69 -4.91 0.10 4.08
C GLU A 69 -3.39 0.36 4.04
N LYS A 70 -2.82 0.65 2.86
CA LYS A 70 -1.41 1.04 2.74
C LYS A 70 -1.15 2.39 3.41
N ILE A 71 -2.04 3.36 3.23
CA ILE A 71 -1.91 4.69 3.84
C ILE A 71 -2.05 4.58 5.36
N GLU A 72 -3.07 3.86 5.84
CA GLU A 72 -3.29 3.56 7.27
C GLU A 72 -2.04 2.96 7.92
N ASN A 73 -1.47 1.92 7.30
CA ASN A 73 -0.27 1.27 7.81
C ASN A 73 0.95 2.20 7.83
N CYS A 74 1.11 3.07 6.82
CA CYS A 74 2.18 4.06 6.81
C CYS A 74 2.03 5.09 7.94
N LEU A 75 0.82 5.60 8.17
CA LEU A 75 0.54 6.56 9.24
C LEU A 75 0.77 5.94 10.62
N ASN A 76 0.29 4.71 10.82
CA ASN A 76 0.52 3.95 12.05
C ASN A 76 2.00 3.68 12.30
N PHE A 77 2.79 3.39 11.26
CA PHE A 77 4.23 3.22 11.41
C PHE A 77 4.94 4.52 11.83
N LEU A 78 4.54 5.65 11.24
CA LEU A 78 5.15 6.95 11.51
C LEU A 78 4.77 7.51 12.89
N ASN A 79 3.55 7.27 13.35
CA ASN A 79 3.09 7.71 14.66
C ASN A 79 2.24 6.66 15.39
N PRO A 80 2.86 5.59 15.91
CA PRO A 80 2.15 4.42 16.45
C PRO A 80 1.41 4.68 17.78
N LYS A 81 1.59 5.86 18.39
CA LYS A 81 1.06 6.17 19.73
C LYS A 81 -0.03 7.24 19.73
N LYS A 82 -0.26 7.90 18.60
CA LYS A 82 -1.23 8.99 18.50
C LYS A 82 -1.90 8.93 17.14
N ASP A 83 -3.22 8.94 17.12
CA ASP A 83 -4.02 9.02 15.88
C ASP A 83 -4.02 10.43 15.25
N ILE A 84 -2.96 11.22 15.53
CA ILE A 84 -2.81 12.59 15.08
C ILE A 84 -1.39 12.83 14.60
N ILE A 85 -1.21 13.62 13.55
CA ILE A 85 0.09 14.11 13.09
C ILE A 85 0.09 15.64 13.07
N LYS A 86 1.19 16.26 13.49
CA LYS A 86 1.32 17.72 13.37
C LYS A 86 1.54 18.10 11.92
N LYS A 87 0.91 19.19 11.49
CA LYS A 87 1.10 19.78 10.16
C LYS A 87 2.57 19.94 9.76
N ASN A 88 3.42 20.41 10.68
CA ASN A 88 4.84 20.59 10.38
C ASN A 88 5.59 19.26 10.19
N ASP A 89 5.26 18.23 10.97
CA ASP A 89 5.85 16.91 10.79
C ASP A 89 5.42 16.30 9.46
N LEU A 90 4.15 16.46 9.08
CA LEU A 90 3.63 16.06 7.77
C LEU A 90 4.29 16.84 6.63
N LYS A 91 4.55 18.14 6.80
CA LYS A 91 5.29 18.96 5.83
C LYS A 91 6.70 18.44 5.61
N ILE A 92 7.44 18.15 6.70
CA ILE A 92 8.79 17.59 6.61
C ILE A 92 8.76 16.25 5.86
N LEU A 93 7.79 15.38 6.15
CA LEU A 93 7.66 14.10 5.47
C LEU A 93 7.36 14.24 3.97
N LEU A 94 6.41 15.09 3.58
CA LEU A 94 5.93 15.18 2.19
C LEU A 94 6.80 16.09 1.31
N CYS A 95 7.30 17.20 1.87
CA CYS A 95 8.03 18.22 1.12
C CYS A 95 9.55 18.06 1.22
N GLU A 96 10.09 17.74 2.40
CA GLU A 96 11.55 17.74 2.61
C GLU A 96 12.15 16.36 2.38
N ASN A 97 11.62 15.33 3.06
CA ASN A 97 12.15 13.97 3.00
C ASN A 97 11.59 13.17 1.81
N GLY A 98 10.30 13.31 1.52
CA GLY A 98 9.65 12.62 0.42
C GLY A 98 9.87 13.28 -0.94
N ASN A 99 10.20 14.58 -0.95
CA ASN A 99 10.39 15.43 -2.15
C ASN A 99 9.26 15.25 -3.19
N LYS A 100 8.03 15.01 -2.73
CA LYS A 100 6.85 14.75 -3.57
C LYS A 100 5.94 15.96 -3.71
N PHE A 101 6.02 16.90 -2.78
CA PHE A 101 5.20 18.10 -2.75
C PHE A 101 6.08 19.35 -2.68
N THR A 102 5.82 20.30 -3.57
CA THR A 102 6.24 21.69 -3.35
C THR A 102 5.43 22.30 -2.21
N GLU A 103 5.92 23.38 -1.62
CA GLU A 103 5.19 24.08 -0.55
C GLU A 103 3.80 24.57 -1.01
N SER A 104 3.66 24.95 -2.27
CA SER A 104 2.38 25.36 -2.85
C SER A 104 1.41 24.20 -3.01
N GLU A 105 1.89 23.00 -3.38
CA GLU A 105 1.05 21.80 -3.47
C GLU A 105 0.64 21.32 -2.09
N PHE A 106 1.53 21.38 -1.10
CA PHE A 106 1.19 21.04 0.28
C PHE A 106 0.14 21.99 0.87
N LYS A 107 0.23 23.29 0.59
CA LYS A 107 -0.82 24.24 0.99
C LYS A 107 -2.18 23.93 0.37
N LYS A 108 -2.21 23.49 -0.89
CA LYS A 108 -3.45 23.07 -1.56
C LYS A 108 -4.01 21.79 -0.98
N PHE A 109 -3.15 20.81 -0.71
CA PHE A 109 -3.52 19.54 -0.08
C PHE A 109 -4.21 19.74 1.27
N LEU A 110 -3.73 20.68 2.08
CA LEU A 110 -4.32 20.97 3.40
C LEU A 110 -5.67 21.72 3.38
N ILE A 111 -6.14 22.22 2.23
CA ILE A 111 -7.40 22.99 2.17
C ILE A 111 -8.60 22.12 2.58
N ASP A 112 -8.59 20.87 2.16
CA ASP A 112 -9.70 19.94 2.37
C ASP A 112 -9.53 19.07 3.63
N ILE A 113 -8.47 19.31 4.42
CA ILE A 113 -8.13 18.50 5.59
C ILE A 113 -8.40 19.31 6.87
N PRO A 114 -9.31 18.87 7.75
CA PRO A 114 -9.58 19.56 9.01
C PRO A 114 -8.34 19.52 9.93
N MET A 115 -8.10 20.63 10.61
CA MET A 115 -7.03 20.80 11.59
C MET A 115 -7.61 21.35 12.89
N ASP A 116 -7.05 20.90 14.02
CA ASP A 116 -7.41 21.48 15.33
C ASP A 116 -6.69 22.83 15.59
N VAL A 117 -6.96 23.41 16.76
CA VAL A 117 -6.41 24.71 17.17
C VAL A 117 -4.87 24.69 17.31
N ASP A 118 -4.29 23.51 17.53
CA ASP A 118 -2.85 23.27 17.68
C ASP A 118 -2.19 22.79 16.37
N GLU A 119 -2.90 22.90 15.24
CA GLU A 119 -2.49 22.41 13.91
C GLU A 119 -2.19 20.90 13.85
N ASN A 120 -2.87 20.10 14.66
CA ASN A 120 -2.86 18.63 14.53
C ASN A 120 -3.92 18.19 13.51
N ILE A 121 -3.59 17.14 12.78
CA ILE A 121 -4.43 16.48 11.77
C ILE A 121 -4.70 15.06 12.25
N CYS A 122 -5.95 14.63 12.29
CA CYS A 122 -6.28 13.24 12.61
C CYS A 122 -5.90 12.32 11.46
N HIS A 123 -5.36 11.13 11.76
CA HIS A 123 -4.97 10.17 10.73
C HIS A 123 -6.12 9.78 9.81
N HIS A 124 -7.34 9.63 10.34
CA HIS A 124 -8.52 9.29 9.53
C HIS A 124 -8.82 10.30 8.42
N ASP A 125 -8.58 11.59 8.68
CA ASP A 125 -8.81 12.67 7.71
C ASP A 125 -7.81 12.67 6.55
N LEU A 126 -6.68 11.97 6.70
CA LEU A 126 -5.69 11.77 5.64
C LEU A 126 -6.01 10.56 4.74
N ILE A 127 -6.96 9.72 5.14
CA ILE A 127 -7.24 8.43 4.51
C ILE A 127 -8.51 8.47 3.65
N GLU A 128 -9.50 9.29 4.02
CA GLU A 128 -10.82 9.36 3.34
C GLU A 128 -10.89 10.36 2.17
N VAL A 129 -9.75 10.89 1.71
CA VAL A 129 -9.67 11.87 0.61
C VAL A 129 -10.00 11.24 -0.74
#